data_AF-A0A367K6V4-F1
#
_entry.id   AF-A0A367K6V4-F1
#
_cell.length_a   1.000
_cell.length_b   1.000
_cell.length_c   1.000
_cell.angle_alpha   90.00
_cell.angle_beta   90.00
_cell.angle_gamma   90.00
#
_symmetry.space_group_name_H-M   'P 1'
#
loop_
_entity.id
_entity.type
_entity.pdbx_description
1 polymer ?
#
loop_
_entity_poly.entity_id
_entity_poly.type
_entity_poly.pdbx_seq_one_letter_code
_entity_poly.pdbx_strand_id
1 'polypeptide(L)'
;MGGMPGSFSFTSSGMPGGGTIKRLKVTRKLRDGATGRPVSTDKILTINVKAGWKAGTKIRFPGEGDELDNGQTQDIEFIVEEKPHATYKREGDHLRMTITLSLAEALTGFKKTIKTLDERTLSVSNSKSVIQPGQESRVPNEGMPNSKTGKKGDLIITYEIRFPTSLTEQQKEGIKKLLS
;
A
#
# COMPACT_ATOMS: atom_id res chain seq x y z
N MET A 1 -15.30 -27.16 -20.15
CA MET A 1 -14.69 -25.87 -19.76
C MET A 1 -14.40 -25.94 -18.27
N GLY A 2 -13.13 -26.10 -17.91
CA GLY A 2 -12.69 -26.42 -16.55
C GLY A 2 -13.00 -25.31 -15.55
N GLY A 3 -13.57 -25.69 -14.40
CA GLY A 3 -13.60 -24.85 -13.22
C GLY A 3 -12.16 -24.62 -12.79
N MET A 4 -11.66 -23.41 -13.00
CA MET A 4 -10.41 -22.99 -12.38
C MET A 4 -10.66 -22.90 -10.88
N PRO A 5 -9.82 -23.50 -10.01
CA PRO A 5 -9.79 -23.13 -8.60
C PRO A 5 -9.38 -21.65 -8.54
N GLY A 6 -10.37 -20.78 -8.44
CA GLY A 6 -10.16 -19.34 -8.52
C GLY A 6 -9.49 -18.84 -7.25
N SER A 7 -8.18 -18.62 -7.31
CA SER A 7 -7.53 -17.69 -6.39
C SER A 7 -8.04 -16.29 -6.75
N PHE A 8 -8.93 -15.76 -5.93
CA PHE A 8 -9.45 -14.40 -6.12
C PHE A 8 -8.57 -13.43 -5.34
N SER A 9 -7.97 -12.47 -6.03
CA SER A 9 -7.27 -11.39 -5.36
C SER A 9 -8.19 -10.21 -5.09
N PHE A 10 -7.99 -9.55 -3.96
CA PHE A 10 -8.62 -8.26 -3.69
C PHE A 10 -7.61 -7.29 -3.10
N THR A 11 -7.81 -6.02 -3.41
CA THR A 11 -6.88 -4.96 -3.01
C THR A 11 -7.23 -4.41 -1.63
N SER A 12 -6.25 -4.47 -0.73
CA SER A 12 -6.24 -3.61 0.45
C SER A 12 -5.74 -2.23 0.03
N SER A 13 -6.60 -1.21 0.08
CA SER A 13 -6.12 0.17 0.08
C SER A 13 -5.39 0.37 1.40
N GLY A 14 -4.09 0.64 1.37
CA GLY A 14 -3.24 0.79 2.56
C GLY A 14 -3.68 1.94 3.47
N MET A 15 -4.76 1.76 4.22
CA MET A 15 -5.20 2.71 5.23
C MET A 15 -4.53 2.33 6.57
N PRO A 16 -3.75 3.22 7.19
CA PRO A 16 -2.95 2.92 8.37
C PRO A 16 -3.76 3.04 9.68
N GLY A 17 -5.09 3.07 9.61
CA GLY A 17 -5.96 3.36 10.75
C GLY A 17 -7.22 2.49 10.90
N GLY A 18 -7.64 1.75 9.88
CA GLY A 18 -8.85 0.95 9.98
C GLY A 18 -8.79 -0.24 9.06
N GLY A 19 -9.08 -1.43 9.59
CA GLY A 19 -9.46 -2.53 8.72
C GLY A 19 -10.63 -2.13 7.82
N THR A 20 -10.80 -2.81 6.70
CA THR A 20 -11.92 -2.54 5.78
C THR A 20 -12.75 -3.80 5.60
N ILE A 21 -14.06 -3.65 5.44
CA ILE A 21 -14.94 -4.76 5.11
C ILE A 21 -15.09 -4.79 3.59
N LYS A 22 -14.67 -5.89 2.97
CA LYS A 22 -14.90 -6.16 1.55
C LYS A 22 -16.03 -7.17 1.41
N ARG A 23 -17.02 -6.84 0.59
CA ARG A 23 -18.11 -7.75 0.20
C ARG A 23 -17.88 -8.17 -1.24
N LEU A 24 -17.69 -9.45 -1.48
CA LEU A 24 -17.39 -10.02 -2.79
C LEU A 24 -18.51 -10.96 -3.19
N LYS A 25 -19.12 -10.71 -4.35
CA LYS A 25 -20.12 -11.60 -4.94
C LYS A 25 -19.39 -12.73 -5.67
N VAL A 26 -19.65 -13.96 -5.28
CA VAL A 26 -19.17 -15.17 -5.94
C VAL A 26 -20.36 -15.92 -6.50
N THR A 27 -20.23 -16.41 -7.73
CA THR A 27 -21.20 -17.30 -8.35
C THR A 27 -20.68 -18.72 -8.20
N ARG A 28 -21.50 -19.61 -7.62
CA ARG A 28 -21.18 -21.03 -7.41
C ARG A 28 -22.23 -21.92 -8.07
N LYS A 29 -21.84 -23.09 -8.55
CA LYS A 29 -22.74 -24.09 -9.13
C LYS A 29 -23.11 -25.12 -8.07
N LEU A 30 -24.39 -25.25 -7.79
CA LEU A 30 -24.94 -26.23 -6.85
C LEU A 30 -25.90 -27.18 -7.57
N ARG A 31 -26.10 -28.39 -7.05
CA ARG A 31 -27.10 -29.30 -7.60
C ARG A 31 -28.48 -28.93 -7.07
N ASP A 32 -29.43 -28.80 -7.99
CA ASP A 32 -30.84 -28.61 -7.65
C ASP A 32 -31.41 -29.91 -7.06
N GLY A 33 -32.00 -29.84 -5.86
CA GLY A 33 -32.51 -31.01 -5.15
C GLY A 33 -33.71 -31.70 -5.81
N ALA A 34 -34.42 -31.04 -6.73
CA ALA A 34 -35.57 -31.60 -7.45
C ALA A 34 -35.18 -32.20 -8.80
N THR A 35 -34.21 -31.60 -9.50
CA THR A 35 -33.84 -32.00 -10.88
C THR A 35 -32.47 -32.67 -10.98
N GLY A 36 -31.63 -32.57 -9.94
CA GLY A 36 -30.25 -33.05 -9.92
C GLY A 36 -29.31 -32.29 -10.86
N ARG A 37 -29.78 -31.25 -11.53
CA ARG A 37 -29.00 -30.47 -12.51
C ARG A 37 -28.20 -29.35 -11.81
N PRO A 38 -27.01 -28.99 -12.33
CA PRO A 38 -26.27 -27.84 -11.82
C PRO A 38 -27.00 -26.51 -12.08
N VAL A 39 -27.13 -25.70 -11.03
CA VAL A 39 -27.73 -24.35 -11.05
C VAL A 39 -26.73 -23.35 -10.48
N SER A 40 -26.50 -22.27 -11.21
CA SER A 40 -25.66 -21.16 -10.74
C SER A 40 -26.40 -20.34 -9.69
N THR A 41 -25.79 -20.19 -8.51
CA THR A 41 -26.30 -19.39 -7.39
C THR A 41 -25.27 -18.36 -6.98
N ASP A 42 -25.72 -17.13 -6.78
CA ASP A 42 -24.86 -16.06 -6.29
C ASP A 42 -24.84 -16.01 -4.76
N LYS A 43 -23.65 -15.80 -4.19
CA LYS A 43 -23.45 -15.60 -2.75
C LYS A 43 -22.49 -14.45 -2.48
N ILE A 44 -22.77 -13.67 -1.44
CA ILE A 44 -21.89 -12.58 -1.01
C ILE A 44 -21.01 -13.08 0.14
N LEU A 45 -19.70 -13.11 -0.07
CA LEU A 45 -18.70 -13.39 0.95
C LEU A 45 -18.18 -12.08 1.53
N THR A 46 -18.16 -11.99 2.86
CA THR A 46 -17.70 -10.79 3.58
C THR A 46 -16.34 -11.05 4.19
N ILE A 47 -15.34 -10.26 3.80
CA ILE A 47 -13.97 -10.33 4.30
C ILE A 47 -13.71 -9.11 5.17
N ASN A 48 -13.40 -9.33 6.44
CA ASN A 48 -12.94 -8.28 7.34
C ASN A 48 -11.40 -8.18 7.24
N VAL A 49 -10.93 -7.28 6.38
CA VAL A 49 -9.51 -7.03 6.15
C VAL A 49 -8.95 -6.32 7.36
N LYS A 50 -8.13 -7.00 8.15
CA LYS A 50 -7.53 -6.40 9.35
C LYS A 50 -6.39 -5.47 8.99
N ALA A 51 -6.21 -4.43 9.81
CA ALA A 51 -5.08 -3.53 9.69
C ALA A 51 -3.75 -4.32 9.77
N GLY A 52 -2.82 -3.98 8.89
CA GLY A 52 -1.50 -4.61 8.87
C GLY A 52 -1.38 -5.94 8.14
N TRP A 53 -2.48 -6.49 7.59
CA TRP A 53 -2.39 -7.64 6.68
C TRP A 53 -1.42 -7.35 5.54
N LYS A 54 -0.54 -8.31 5.26
CA LYS A 54 0.49 -8.23 4.22
C LYS A 54 -0.02 -8.89 2.95
N ALA A 55 0.54 -8.50 1.81
CA ALA A 55 0.36 -9.24 0.57
C ALA A 55 0.62 -10.75 0.80
N GLY A 56 -0.19 -11.60 0.19
CA GLY A 56 -0.12 -13.05 0.34
C GLY A 56 -0.92 -13.63 1.51
N THR A 57 -1.56 -12.80 2.35
CA THR A 57 -2.47 -13.31 3.39
C THR A 57 -3.63 -14.06 2.74
N LYS A 58 -3.86 -15.30 3.16
CA LYS A 58 -4.91 -16.19 2.62
C LYS A 58 -6.15 -16.18 3.52
N ILE A 59 -7.34 -16.07 2.91
CA ILE A 59 -8.63 -16.13 3.58
C ILE A 59 -9.44 -17.25 2.93
N ARG A 60 -9.69 -18.32 3.69
CA ARG A 60 -10.39 -19.51 3.23
C ARG A 60 -11.86 -19.47 3.64
N PHE A 61 -12.73 -19.83 2.69
CA PHE A 61 -14.16 -19.99 2.85
C PHE A 61 -14.52 -21.44 2.51
N PRO A 62 -14.57 -22.34 3.52
CA PRO A 62 -14.81 -23.75 3.29
C PRO A 62 -16.20 -24.02 2.72
N GLY A 63 -16.28 -24.86 1.69
CA GLY A 63 -17.53 -25.28 1.07
C GLY A 63 -18.34 -24.18 0.38
N GLU A 64 -17.73 -23.03 0.11
CA GLU A 64 -18.38 -21.89 -0.55
C GLU A 64 -18.24 -21.87 -2.08
N GLY A 65 -17.47 -22.81 -2.64
CA GLY A 65 -17.27 -22.99 -4.08
C GLY A 65 -18.31 -23.89 -4.75
N ASP A 66 -17.96 -24.41 -5.92
CA ASP A 66 -18.83 -25.28 -6.70
C ASP A 66 -19.03 -26.64 -6.00
N GLU A 67 -20.22 -27.20 -6.15
CA GLU A 67 -20.54 -28.56 -5.75
C GLU A 67 -20.01 -29.56 -6.79
N LEU A 68 -19.31 -30.58 -6.30
CA LEU A 68 -18.75 -31.67 -7.07
C LEU A 68 -19.75 -32.82 -7.22
N ASP A 69 -19.48 -33.73 -8.15
CA ASP A 69 -20.35 -34.89 -8.42
C ASP A 69 -20.50 -35.85 -7.23
N ASN A 70 -19.55 -35.84 -6.30
CA ASN A 70 -19.60 -36.61 -5.07
C ASN A 70 -20.37 -35.91 -3.93
N GLY A 71 -21.04 -34.79 -4.21
CA GLY A 71 -21.82 -34.01 -3.24
C GLY A 71 -20.99 -33.11 -2.31
N GLN A 72 -19.66 -33.05 -2.48
CA GLN A 72 -18.80 -32.14 -1.71
C GLN A 72 -18.73 -30.77 -2.38
N THR A 73 -18.72 -29.71 -1.59
CA THR A 73 -18.48 -28.35 -2.11
C THR A 73 -17.00 -27.98 -2.01
N GLN A 74 -16.50 -27.28 -3.02
CA GLN A 74 -15.14 -26.77 -3.05
C GLN A 74 -14.96 -25.59 -2.10
N ASP A 75 -13.71 -25.29 -1.78
CA ASP A 75 -13.36 -24.14 -0.98
C ASP A 75 -12.96 -22.95 -1.86
N ILE A 76 -13.24 -21.75 -1.38
CA ILE A 76 -12.75 -20.52 -1.99
C ILE A 76 -11.61 -19.97 -1.12
N GLU A 77 -10.48 -19.67 -1.74
CA GLU A 77 -9.37 -18.97 -1.09
C GLU A 77 -9.16 -17.60 -1.75
N PHE A 78 -9.24 -16.55 -0.94
CA PHE A 78 -8.84 -15.21 -1.35
C PHE A 78 -7.42 -14.91 -0.90
N ILE A 79 -6.67 -14.22 -1.76
CA ILE A 79 -5.32 -13.77 -1.45
C ILE A 79 -5.33 -12.24 -1.41
N VAL A 80 -4.82 -11.69 -0.30
CA VAL A 80 -4.66 -10.23 -0.17
C VAL A 80 -3.54 -9.76 -1.10
N GLU A 81 -3.85 -8.78 -1.94
CA GLU A 81 -2.86 -8.10 -2.77
C GLU A 81 -2.72 -6.64 -2.35
N GLU A 82 -1.52 -6.11 -2.52
CA GLU A 82 -1.21 -4.70 -2.30
C GLU A 82 -1.35 -3.94 -3.61
N LYS A 83 -2.21 -2.91 -3.60
CA LYS A 83 -2.34 -2.02 -4.74
C LYS A 83 -1.21 -1.00 -4.73
N PRO A 84 -0.49 -0.78 -5.85
CA PRO A 84 0.46 0.33 -5.95
C PRO A 84 -0.20 1.66 -5.60
N HIS A 85 0.47 2.45 -4.77
CA HIS A 85 0.04 3.79 -4.39
C HIS A 85 0.97 4.83 -5.01
N ALA A 86 0.43 5.97 -5.45
CA ALA A 86 1.20 6.97 -6.19
C ALA A 86 2.33 7.60 -5.36
N THR A 87 2.11 7.74 -4.05
CA THR A 87 3.04 8.45 -3.15
C THR A 87 3.83 7.52 -2.22
N TYR A 88 3.28 6.35 -1.92
CA TYR A 88 3.77 5.49 -0.84
C TYR A 88 4.07 4.11 -1.38
N LYS A 89 5.20 3.55 -0.96
CA LYS A 89 5.55 2.15 -1.21
C LYS A 89 5.70 1.45 0.13
N ARG A 90 4.97 0.36 0.33
CA ARG A 90 5.11 -0.44 1.54
C ARG A 90 6.36 -1.30 1.47
N GLU A 91 7.10 -1.34 2.58
CA GLU A 91 8.23 -2.26 2.78
C GLU A 91 8.06 -2.92 4.16
N GLY A 92 7.45 -4.10 4.18
CA GLY A 92 7.10 -4.78 5.43
C GLY A 92 6.10 -3.96 6.26
N ASP A 93 6.54 -3.48 7.42
CA ASP A 93 5.74 -2.62 8.31
C ASP A 93 6.07 -1.13 8.12
N HIS A 94 7.07 -0.82 7.29
CA HIS A 94 7.48 0.55 6.95
C HIS A 94 6.79 1.06 5.70
N LEU A 95 6.72 2.38 5.59
CA LEU A 95 6.32 3.08 4.37
C LEU A 95 7.51 3.85 3.83
N ARG A 96 7.69 3.83 2.52
CA ARG A 96 8.66 4.66 1.80
C ARG A 96 7.92 5.71 0.99
N MET A 97 8.50 6.91 0.95
CA MET A 97 8.09 7.94 0.01
C MET A 97 9.31 8.72 -0.48
N THR A 98 9.15 9.37 -1.63
CA THR A 98 10.16 10.27 -2.17
C THR A 98 9.66 11.71 -2.08
N ILE A 99 10.50 12.59 -1.56
CA ILE A 99 10.26 14.05 -1.59
C ILE A 99 11.31 14.68 -2.50
N THR A 100 10.83 15.38 -3.53
CA THR A 100 11.70 16.20 -4.37
C THR A 100 11.92 17.56 -3.72
N LEU A 101 13.19 17.92 -3.55
CA LEU A 101 13.65 19.21 -3.06
C LEU A 101 14.38 19.96 -4.19
N SER A 102 14.26 21.28 -4.23
CA SER A 102 15.17 22.10 -5.02
C SER A 102 16.59 22.07 -4.43
N LEU A 103 17.60 22.33 -5.26
CA LEU A 103 18.98 22.48 -4.77
C LEU A 103 19.09 23.52 -3.65
N ALA A 104 18.35 24.63 -3.75
CA ALA A 104 18.31 25.65 -2.71
C ALA A 104 17.75 25.08 -1.38
N GLU A 105 16.58 24.42 -1.42
CA GLU A 105 15.97 23.78 -0.24
C GLU A 105 16.88 22.71 0.38
N ALA A 106 17.62 21.96 -0.43
CA ALA A 106 18.55 20.95 0.07
C ALA A 106 19.77 21.57 0.78
N LEU A 107 20.22 22.75 0.35
CA LEU A 107 21.37 23.45 0.93
C LEU A 107 21.02 24.35 2.12
N THR A 108 19.87 25.03 2.08
CA THR A 108 19.47 26.05 3.07
C THR A 108 18.40 25.56 4.05
N GLY A 109 17.82 24.40 3.79
CA GLY A 109 16.76 23.81 4.57
C GLY A 109 15.38 23.95 3.93
N PHE A 110 14.44 23.14 4.41
CA PHE A 110 13.09 23.06 3.89
C PHE A 110 12.07 22.80 4.99
N LYS A 111 10.82 23.14 4.69
CA LYS A 111 9.63 22.72 5.44
C LYS A 111 8.57 22.31 4.44
N LYS A 112 8.26 21.01 4.40
CA LYS A 112 7.22 20.43 3.57
C LYS A 112 6.12 19.84 4.45
N THR A 113 4.95 19.77 3.87
CA THR A 113 3.77 19.21 4.51
C THR A 113 3.29 18.07 3.63
N ILE A 114 3.20 16.88 4.20
CA ILE A 114 2.76 15.67 3.49
C ILE A 114 1.45 15.16 4.07
N LYS A 115 0.64 14.53 3.23
CA LYS A 115 -0.57 13.82 3.66
C LYS A 115 -0.24 12.36 3.91
N THR A 116 -0.47 11.89 5.12
CA THR A 116 -0.34 10.48 5.49
C THR A 116 -1.51 9.67 4.93
N LEU A 117 -1.40 8.34 4.92
CA LEU A 117 -2.44 7.46 4.36
C LEU A 117 -3.76 7.43 5.19
N ASP A 118 -3.76 7.98 6.41
CA ASP A 118 -4.96 8.24 7.24
C ASP A 118 -5.49 9.68 7.09
N GLU A 119 -5.11 10.38 6.02
CA GLU A 119 -5.52 11.76 5.73
C GLU A 119 -5.07 12.81 6.75
N ARG A 120 -4.19 12.46 7.70
CA ARG A 120 -3.53 13.45 8.56
C ARG A 120 -2.47 14.21 7.78
N THR A 121 -2.10 15.34 8.35
CA THR A 121 -1.06 16.21 7.83
C THR A 121 0.19 16.09 8.70
N LEU A 122 1.32 15.72 8.10
CA LEU A 122 2.61 15.62 8.78
C LEU A 122 3.58 16.66 8.23
N SER A 123 4.19 17.44 9.12
CA SER A 123 5.20 18.42 8.74
C SER A 123 6.60 17.79 8.83
N VAL A 124 7.32 17.83 7.72
CA VAL A 124 8.70 17.34 7.61
C VAL A 124 9.59 18.55 7.31
N SER A 125 10.59 18.77 8.16
CA SER A 125 11.49 19.91 8.00
C SER A 125 12.91 19.56 8.37
N ASN A 126 13.87 20.15 7.66
CA ASN A 126 15.26 20.21 8.06
C ASN A 126 15.74 21.64 7.89
N SER A 127 16.25 22.25 8.96
CA SER A 127 16.80 23.61 8.96
C SER A 127 18.26 23.68 9.40
N LYS A 128 18.89 22.52 9.67
CA LYS A 128 20.19 22.46 10.35
C LYS A 128 21.29 21.86 9.49
N SER A 129 20.95 20.94 8.60
CA SER A 129 21.94 20.22 7.81
C SER A 129 21.58 20.24 6.33
N VAL A 130 22.62 20.24 5.50
CA VAL A 130 22.48 19.98 4.07
C VAL A 130 21.92 18.57 3.87
N ILE A 131 21.00 18.43 2.92
CA ILE A 131 20.47 17.15 2.46
C ILE A 131 21.25 16.70 1.22
N GLN A 132 21.73 15.46 1.23
CA GLN A 132 22.37 14.85 0.08
C GLN A 132 21.36 14.17 -0.85
N PRO A 133 21.64 14.06 -2.17
CA PRO A 133 20.80 13.28 -3.07
C PRO A 133 20.71 11.82 -2.60
N GLY A 134 19.50 11.28 -2.52
CA GLY A 134 19.25 9.92 -2.07
C GLY A 134 19.35 9.71 -0.56
N GLN A 135 19.63 10.76 0.22
CA GLN A 135 19.62 10.69 1.68
C GLN A 135 18.23 10.27 2.17
N GLU A 136 18.20 9.46 3.22
CA GLU A 136 16.98 9.03 3.88
C GLU A 136 16.82 9.66 5.25
N SER A 137 15.60 10.03 5.61
CA SER A 137 15.20 10.31 6.98
C SER A 137 14.11 9.34 7.43
N ARG A 138 14.02 9.13 8.75
CA ARG A 138 12.99 8.28 9.35
C ARG A 138 12.09 9.12 10.22
N VAL A 139 10.79 8.98 10.03
CA VAL A 139 9.76 9.49 10.94
C VAL A 139 9.19 8.29 11.70
N PRO A 140 9.51 8.15 13.00
CA PRO A 140 9.06 7.03 13.80
C PRO A 140 7.54 6.91 13.87
N ASN A 141 7.02 5.69 13.89
CA ASN A 141 5.59 5.37 14.07
C ASN A 141 4.63 5.88 12.98
N GLU A 142 5.12 6.36 11.84
CA GLU A 142 4.30 6.85 10.71
C GLU A 142 4.22 5.83 9.54
N GLY A 143 4.55 4.57 9.81
CA GLY A 143 4.42 3.43 8.88
C GLY A 143 3.11 2.65 9.01
N MET A 144 3.11 1.41 8.55
CA MET A 144 1.95 0.50 8.62
C MET A 144 1.88 -0.20 9.98
N PRO A 145 0.68 -0.48 10.51
CA PRO A 145 0.53 -1.27 11.72
C PRO A 145 0.94 -2.73 11.47
N ASN A 146 1.59 -3.34 12.45
CA ASN A 146 1.87 -4.76 12.47
C ASN A 146 0.61 -5.53 12.89
N SER A 147 0.22 -6.56 12.13
CA SER A 147 -1.02 -7.30 12.36
C SER A 147 -1.06 -8.11 13.67
N LYS A 148 0.10 -8.40 14.28
CA LYS A 148 0.20 -9.17 15.53
C LYS A 148 0.33 -8.26 16.75
N THR A 149 1.18 -7.24 16.66
CA THR A 149 1.53 -6.39 17.81
C THR A 149 0.76 -5.07 17.84
N GLY A 150 0.12 -4.67 16.73
CA GLY A 150 -0.55 -3.37 16.58
C GLY A 150 0.39 -2.18 16.48
N LYS A 151 1.70 -2.35 16.74
CA LYS A 151 2.70 -1.28 16.64
C LYS A 151 2.88 -0.85 15.19
N LYS A 152 3.05 0.44 14.95
CA LYS A 152 3.36 0.98 13.62
C LYS A 152 4.86 0.89 13.36
N GLY A 153 5.24 0.60 12.12
CA GLY A 153 6.58 0.87 11.66
C GLY A 153 6.80 2.36 11.42
N ASP A 154 7.94 2.69 10.81
CA ASP A 154 8.33 4.06 10.46
C ASP A 154 7.99 4.45 9.02
N LEU A 155 7.94 5.77 8.78
CA LEU A 155 7.97 6.35 7.45
C LEU A 155 9.41 6.71 7.08
N ILE A 156 9.90 6.16 5.98
CA ILE A 156 11.23 6.40 5.42
C ILE A 156 11.06 7.36 4.25
N ILE A 157 11.69 8.53 4.33
CA ILE A 157 11.62 9.57 3.32
C ILE A 157 12.95 9.63 2.60
N THR A 158 12.96 9.33 1.30
CA THR A 158 14.12 9.51 0.43
C THR A 158 14.03 10.88 -0.24
N TYR A 159 15.14 11.63 -0.22
CA TYR A 159 15.19 12.97 -0.83
C TYR A 159 15.81 12.94 -2.22
N GLU A 160 15.06 13.43 -3.21
CA GLU A 160 15.56 13.63 -4.56
C GLU A 160 15.83 15.12 -4.78
N ILE A 161 17.03 15.47 -5.27
CA ILE A 161 17.41 16.86 -5.46
C ILE A 161 17.26 17.24 -6.93
N ARG A 162 16.37 18.19 -7.19
CA ARG A 162 16.19 18.80 -8.50
C ARG A 162 17.16 19.96 -8.67
N PHE A 163 18.13 19.76 -9.55
CA PHE A 163 19.05 20.81 -9.97
C PHE A 163 18.36 21.79 -10.94
N PRO A 164 18.74 23.08 -10.92
CA PRO A 164 18.30 24.04 -11.93
C PRO A 164 18.88 23.65 -13.29
N THR A 165 18.12 23.86 -14.37
CA THR A 165 18.56 23.54 -15.74
C THR A 165 19.61 24.51 -16.27
N SER A 166 19.63 25.74 -15.76
CA SER A 166 20.61 26.77 -16.10
C SER A 166 20.75 27.75 -14.95
N LEU A 167 21.88 28.46 -14.93
CA LEU A 167 22.19 29.52 -13.97
C LEU A 167 22.78 30.70 -14.75
N THR A 168 22.46 31.93 -14.33
CA THR A 168 23.09 33.14 -14.87
C THR A 168 24.55 33.24 -14.41
N GLU A 169 25.38 33.99 -15.13
CA GLU A 169 26.79 34.17 -14.73
C GLU A 169 26.91 34.77 -13.32
N GLN A 170 26.04 35.72 -12.96
CA GLN A 170 25.96 36.28 -11.62
C GLN A 170 25.66 35.21 -10.54
N GLN A 171 24.73 34.28 -10.83
CA GLN A 171 24.42 33.19 -9.91
C GLN A 171 25.59 32.21 -9.78
N LYS A 172 26.27 31.88 -10.88
CA LYS A 172 27.45 31.01 -10.86
C LYS A 172 28.60 31.61 -10.05
N GLU A 173 28.90 32.89 -10.25
CA GLU A 173 29.92 33.58 -9.45
C GLU A 173 29.57 33.63 -7.97
N GLY A 174 28.30 33.91 -7.64
CA GLY A 174 27.82 33.91 -6.26
C GLY A 174 27.98 32.55 -5.59
N ILE A 175 27.56 31.48 -6.27
CA ILE A 175 27.71 30.11 -5.77
C ILE A 175 29.19 29.74 -5.62
N LYS A 176 30.03 30.09 -6.61
CA LYS A 176 31.47 29.83 -6.54
C LYS A 176 32.07 30.48 -5.31
N LYS A 177 31.82 31.76 -5.04
CA LYS A 177 32.34 32.47 -3.86
C LYS A 177 31.90 31.87 -2.52
N LEU A 178 30.70 31.28 -2.46
CA LEU A 178 30.14 30.74 -1.22
C LEU A 178 30.54 29.28 -0.97
N LEU A 179 30.83 28.50 -2.02
CA LEU A 179 31.10 27.07 -1.94
C LEU A 179 32.56 26.68 -2.30
N SER A 180 33.38 27.63 -2.76
CA SER A 180 34.82 27.42 -3.01
C SER A 180 35.68 27.68 -1.80
#